data_AF-A0A1H6E8H4-F1
#
_entry.id   AF-A0A1H6E8H4-F1
#
_cell.length_a   1.000
_cell.length_b   1.000
_cell.length_c   1.000
_cell.angle_alpha   90.00
_cell.angle_beta   90.00
_cell.angle_gamma   90.00
#
_symmetry.space_group_name_H-M   'P 1'
#
loop_
_entity.id
_entity.type
_entity.pdbx_description
1 polymer ?
#
loop_
_entity_poly.entity_id
_entity_poly.type
_entity_poly.pdbx_seq_one_letter_code
_entity_poly.pdbx_strand_id
1 'polypeptide(L)'
;MYGRVATAAGSPSPCTPARRLPGGTNDSAFATKRRIAAGQAIAAAEAGVVFRTAVADCAYGDLDDLRAELRRAGLGWVVAVRPRRSTWAYRDQAHAP
;
A
#
# COMPACT_ATOMS: atom_id res chain seq x y z
N MET A 1 -21.57 10.80 27.55
CA MET A 1 -21.39 10.86 26.09
C MET A 1 -20.46 9.72 25.67
N TYR A 2 -21.00 8.60 25.21
CA TYR A 2 -20.18 7.54 24.64
C TYR A 2 -19.94 7.86 23.16
N GLY A 3 -18.67 8.04 22.79
CA GLY A 3 -18.27 8.24 21.40
C GLY A 3 -18.73 7.05 20.57
N ARG A 4 -19.47 7.33 19.51
CA ARG A 4 -19.89 6.34 18.51
C ARG A 4 -18.62 5.70 17.96
N VAL A 5 -18.42 4.40 18.23
CA VAL A 5 -17.43 3.59 17.52
C VAL A 5 -17.83 3.70 16.06
N ALA A 6 -16.98 4.31 15.24
CA ALA A 6 -17.17 4.28 13.80
C ALA A 6 -17.26 2.81 13.41
N THR A 7 -18.45 2.35 13.02
CA THR A 7 -18.60 1.09 12.30
C THR A 7 -17.78 1.28 11.04
N ALA A 8 -16.56 0.74 11.02
CA ALA A 8 -15.64 0.86 9.92
C ALA A 8 -16.40 0.51 8.64
N ALA A 9 -16.58 1.50 7.75
CA ALA A 9 -16.98 1.24 6.39
C ALA A 9 -16.01 0.19 5.84
N GLY A 10 -16.53 -1.02 5.56
CA GLY A 10 -15.84 -2.18 5.00
C GLY A 10 -14.38 -2.37 5.44
N SER A 11 -14.10 -3.35 6.30
CA SER A 11 -12.73 -3.85 6.50
C SER A 11 -12.02 -3.94 5.15
N PRO A 12 -10.80 -3.40 5.00
CA PRO A 12 -10.14 -3.35 3.70
C PRO A 12 -10.08 -4.77 3.14
N SER A 13 -10.65 -4.95 1.93
CA SER A 13 -10.75 -6.28 1.33
C SER A 13 -9.37 -6.93 1.28
N PRO A 14 -9.23 -8.18 1.75
CA PRO A 14 -7.96 -8.88 1.71
C PRO A 14 -7.48 -8.98 0.26
N CYS A 15 -6.16 -8.89 0.06
CA CYS A 15 -5.56 -9.06 -1.26
C CYS A 15 -5.99 -10.39 -1.89
N THR A 16 -6.60 -10.34 -3.09
CA THR A 16 -6.84 -11.54 -3.89
C THR A 16 -5.55 -11.93 -4.61
N PRO A 17 -4.90 -13.04 -4.24
CA PRO A 17 -3.66 -13.44 -4.89
C PRO A 17 -3.91 -13.84 -6.34
N ALA A 18 -2.96 -13.56 -7.23
CA ALA A 18 -3.04 -13.83 -8.68
C ALA A 18 -3.49 -15.27 -9.01
N ARG A 19 -3.02 -16.28 -8.27
CA ARG A 19 -3.42 -17.69 -8.49
C ARG A 19 -4.93 -17.97 -8.33
N ARG A 20 -5.67 -17.06 -7.69
CA ARG A 20 -7.13 -17.16 -7.51
C ARG A 20 -7.91 -16.40 -8.59
N LEU A 21 -7.21 -15.76 -9.54
CA LEU A 21 -7.80 -15.00 -10.63
C LEU A 21 -7.59 -15.75 -11.95
N PRO A 22 -8.62 -15.86 -12.82
CA PRO A 22 -8.50 -16.53 -14.11
C PRO A 22 -7.36 -15.97 -14.97
N GLY A 23 -7.14 -14.65 -14.93
CA GLY A 23 -6.06 -13.98 -15.67
C GLY A 23 -4.72 -13.89 -14.93
N GLY A 24 -4.59 -14.45 -13.72
CA GLY A 24 -3.37 -14.35 -12.94
C GLY A 24 -3.01 -12.89 -12.60
N THR A 25 -1.76 -12.51 -12.86
CA THR A 25 -1.27 -11.13 -12.67
C THR A 25 -1.76 -10.16 -13.75
N ASN A 26 -2.16 -10.68 -14.92
CA ASN A 26 -2.73 -9.88 -16.02
C ASN A 26 -4.22 -9.64 -15.85
N ASP A 27 -4.84 -10.26 -14.85
CA ASP A 27 -6.24 -10.04 -14.52
C ASP A 27 -6.46 -8.59 -14.06
N SER A 28 -7.47 -7.90 -14.59
CA SER A 28 -7.76 -6.52 -14.20
C SER A 28 -8.22 -6.39 -12.75
N ALA A 29 -8.72 -7.48 -12.15
CA ALA A 29 -9.03 -7.58 -10.73
C ALA A 29 -7.78 -7.78 -9.86
N PHE A 30 -6.61 -8.08 -10.45
CA PHE A 30 -5.37 -8.16 -9.70
C PHE A 30 -4.89 -6.77 -9.29
N ALA A 31 -4.95 -6.49 -7.99
CA ALA A 31 -4.41 -5.26 -7.43
C ALA A 31 -3.00 -5.50 -6.89
N THR A 32 -2.06 -4.64 -7.33
CA THR A 32 -0.70 -4.67 -6.79
C THR A 32 -0.70 -4.21 -5.33
N LYS A 33 0.33 -4.60 -4.57
CA LYS A 33 0.54 -4.15 -3.16
C LYS A 33 0.38 -2.62 -3.02
N ARG A 34 0.91 -1.85 -3.98
CA ARG A 34 0.80 -0.39 -4.04
C ARG A 34 -0.65 0.08 -4.21
N ARG A 35 -1.40 -0.49 -5.16
CA ARG A 35 -2.81 -0.14 -5.41
C ARG A 35 -3.68 -0.46 -4.20
N ILE A 36 -3.42 -1.60 -3.54
CA ILE A 36 -4.10 -1.98 -2.30
C ILE A 36 -3.81 -0.96 -1.20
N ALA A 37 -2.54 -0.58 -0.99
CA ALA A 37 -2.17 0.39 0.04
C ALA A 37 -2.79 1.78 -0.20
N ALA A 38 -2.81 2.26 -1.45
CA ALA A 38 -3.51 3.51 -1.81
C ALA A 38 -5.01 3.43 -1.45
N GLY A 39 -5.67 2.34 -1.87
CA GLY A 39 -7.09 2.12 -1.59
C GLY A 39 -7.40 2.07 -0.09
N GLN A 40 -6.52 1.48 0.72
CA GLN A 40 -6.67 1.44 2.18
C GLN A 40 -6.59 2.83 2.82
N ALA A 41 -5.63 3.67 2.39
CA ALA A 41 -5.51 5.03 2.91
C ALA A 41 -6.70 5.90 2.51
N ILE A 42 -7.18 5.77 1.26
CA ILE A 42 -8.35 6.49 0.75
C ILE A 42 -9.61 6.05 1.52
N ALA A 43 -9.85 4.74 1.64
CA ALA A 43 -11.00 4.21 2.36
C ALA A 43 -11.00 4.63 3.84
N ALA A 44 -9.83 4.67 4.48
CA ALA A 44 -9.69 5.18 5.85
C ALA A 44 -10.11 6.66 5.95
N ALA A 45 -9.67 7.50 5.00
CA ALA A 45 -10.04 8.91 4.96
C ALA A 45 -11.55 9.10 4.72
N GLU A 46 -12.12 8.36 3.77
CA GLU A 46 -13.56 8.36 3.47
C GLU A 46 -14.41 7.87 4.66
N ALA A 47 -13.88 6.92 5.44
CA ALA A 47 -14.51 6.44 6.67
C ALA A 47 -14.37 7.42 7.86
N GLY A 48 -13.74 8.58 7.66
CA GLY A 48 -13.53 9.58 8.71
C GLY A 48 -12.47 9.21 9.73
N VAL A 49 -11.58 8.26 9.40
CA VAL A 49 -10.41 7.97 10.25
C VAL A 49 -9.51 9.19 10.22
N VAL A 50 -9.27 9.78 11.39
CA VAL A 50 -8.43 10.96 11.52
C VAL A 50 -6.95 10.56 11.46
N PHE A 51 -6.28 10.94 10.38
CA PHE A 51 -4.83 10.84 10.25
C PHE A 51 -4.29 12.01 9.41
N ARG A 52 -3.01 12.35 9.62
CA ARG A 52 -2.36 13.46 8.90
C ARG A 52 -1.66 13.01 7.62
N THR A 53 -1.08 11.82 7.64
CA THR A 53 -0.24 11.32 6.55
C THR A 53 -0.21 9.79 6.54
N ALA A 54 -0.14 9.20 5.36
CA ALA A 54 0.16 7.77 5.20
C ALA A 54 1.68 7.55 5.19
N VAL A 55 2.14 6.48 5.86
CA VAL A 55 3.56 6.12 5.91
C VAL A 55 3.77 4.77 5.22
N ALA A 56 4.75 4.69 4.32
CA ALA A 56 5.06 3.45 3.59
C ALA A 56 6.56 3.12 3.54
N ASP A 57 6.85 1.82 3.49
CA ASP A 57 8.21 1.28 3.38
C ASP A 57 8.84 1.53 2.00
N CYS A 58 10.15 1.26 1.88
CA CYS A 58 10.91 1.55 0.65
C CYS A 58 10.49 0.76 -0.58
N ALA A 59 9.83 -0.40 -0.44
CA ALA A 59 9.30 -1.15 -1.58
C ALA A 59 8.15 -0.39 -2.28
N TYR A 60 7.57 0.62 -1.63
CA TYR A 60 6.59 1.52 -2.21
C TYR A 60 7.19 2.80 -2.80
N GLY A 61 8.42 3.16 -2.42
CA GLY A 61 9.07 4.40 -2.83
C GLY A 61 9.72 4.36 -4.22
N ASP A 62 9.99 3.14 -4.72
CA ASP A 62 10.71 2.96 -6.00
C ASP A 62 9.84 3.22 -7.25
N LEU A 63 8.51 3.34 -7.11
CA LEU A 63 7.58 3.65 -8.21
C LEU A 63 6.56 4.72 -7.79
N ASP A 64 6.23 5.62 -8.72
CA ASP A 64 5.42 6.82 -8.44
C ASP A 64 3.93 6.56 -8.25
N ASP A 65 3.41 5.39 -8.61
CA ASP A 65 1.97 5.09 -8.63
C ASP A 65 1.29 5.33 -7.26
N LEU A 66 1.90 4.88 -6.16
CA LEU A 66 1.34 5.10 -4.82
C LEU A 66 1.25 6.59 -4.50
N ARG A 67 2.34 7.34 -4.74
CA ARG A 67 2.44 8.76 -4.43
C ARG A 67 1.47 9.58 -5.29
N ALA A 68 1.26 9.17 -6.54
CA ALA A 68 0.31 9.78 -7.45
C ALA A 68 -1.14 9.60 -6.95
N GLU A 69 -1.53 8.39 -6.54
CA GLU A 69 -2.88 8.14 -6.01
C GLU A 69 -3.14 8.93 -4.71
N LEU A 70 -2.23 8.89 -3.76
CA LEU A 70 -2.38 9.63 -2.49
C LEU A 70 -2.48 11.13 -2.75
N ARG A 71 -1.68 11.68 -3.68
CA ARG A 71 -1.76 13.08 -4.07
C ARG A 71 -3.09 13.42 -4.75
N ARG A 72 -3.60 12.56 -5.64
CA ARG A 72 -4.93 12.74 -6.26
C ARG A 72 -6.05 12.77 -5.22
N ALA A 73 -5.93 11.95 -4.18
CA ALA A 73 -6.87 11.90 -3.06
C ALA A 73 -6.69 13.05 -2.04
N GLY A 74 -5.74 13.97 -2.25
CA GLY A 74 -5.46 15.08 -1.31
C GLY A 74 -4.80 14.63 -0.01
N LEU A 75 -4.24 13.43 0.04
CA LEU A 75 -3.63 12.86 1.24
C LEU A 75 -2.12 13.16 1.31
N GLY A 76 -1.66 13.54 2.51
CA GLY A 76 -0.23 13.62 2.81
C GLY A 76 0.41 12.23 2.85
N TRP A 77 1.69 12.15 2.49
CA TRP A 77 2.45 10.90 2.56
C TRP A 77 3.91 11.10 2.98
N VAL A 78 4.47 10.08 3.63
CA VAL A 78 5.91 9.91 3.88
C VAL A 78 6.29 8.51 3.40
N VAL A 79 7.17 8.43 2.41
CA VAL A 79 7.58 7.15 1.83
C VAL A 79 9.09 7.04 1.91
N ALA A 80 9.58 5.94 2.48
CA ALA A 80 11.01 5.67 2.46
C ALA A 80 11.47 5.44 1.00
N VAL A 81 12.64 5.93 0.64
CA VAL A 81 13.24 5.70 -0.68
C VAL A 81 14.51 4.89 -0.47
N ARG A 82 14.72 3.86 -1.30
CA ARG A 82 15.94 3.05 -1.20
C ARG A 82 17.10 3.75 -1.91
N PRO A 83 18.21 4.09 -1.23
CA PRO A 83 19.31 4.84 -1.84
C PRO A 83 20.15 4.02 -2.83
N ARG A 84 20.14 2.68 -2.71
CA ARG A 84 20.85 1.73 -3.59
C ARG A 84 20.03 0.44 -3.72
N ARG A 85 19.95 -0.15 -4.92
CA ARG A 85 19.28 -1.44 -5.16
C ARG A 85 20.07 -2.62 -4.57
N SER A 86 20.28 -2.66 -3.26
CA SER A 86 20.73 -3.89 -2.61
C SER A 86 19.52 -4.81 -2.43
N THR A 87 19.66 -6.06 -2.87
CA THR A 87 18.75 -7.13 -2.52
C THR A 87 18.97 -7.46 -1.05
N TRP A 88 17.90 -7.66 -0.29
CA TRP A 88 18.02 -8.26 1.04
C TRP A 88 18.57 -9.68 0.84
N ALA A 89 19.86 -9.87 1.11
CA ALA A 89 20.47 -11.19 1.13
C ALA A 89 20.10 -11.85 2.46
N TYR A 90 19.58 -13.08 2.39
CA TYR A 90 19.48 -13.93 3.58
C TYR A 90 20.89 -14.21 4.09
N ARG A 91 21.06 -14.30 5.41
CA ARG A 91 22.36 -14.19 6.13
C ARG A 91 23.49 -15.06 5.58
N ASP A 92 23.18 -16.18 4.90
CA ASP A 92 24.14 -17.14 4.36
C ASP A 92 24.44 -16.99 2.85
N GLN A 93 23.82 -16.05 2.14
CA GLN A 93 24.22 -15.71 0.78
C GLN A 93 25.07 -14.44 0.80
N ALA A 94 26.37 -14.62 0.98
CA ALA A 94 27.35 -13.55 0.86
C ALA A 94 27.21 -12.87 -0.52
N HIS A 95 27.14 -11.55 -0.51
CA HIS A 95 27.15 -10.74 -1.73
C HIS A 95 28.52 -10.91 -2.40
N ALA A 96 28.57 -11.51 -3.59
CA ALA A 96 29.75 -11.38 -4.45
C ALA A 96 29.70 -9.97 -5.09
N PRO A 97 30.84 -9.25 -5.12
CA PRO A 97 30.91 -7.85 -5.53
C PRO A 97 30.46 -7.59 -6.97
#